data_AF-A0A2V8VYW0-F1
#
_entry.id   AF-A0A2V8VYW0-F1
#
_cell.length_a   1.000
_cell.length_b   1.000
_cell.length_c   1.000
_cell.angle_alpha   90.00
_cell.angle_beta   90.00
_cell.angle_gamma   90.00
#
_symmetry.space_group_name_H-M   'P 1'
#
loop_
_entity.id
_entity.type
_entity.pdbx_description
1 polymer ?
#
loop_
_entity_poly.entity_id
_entity_poly.type
_entity_poly.pdbx_seq_one_letter_code
_entity_poly.pdbx_strand_id
1 'polypeptide(L)'
;MAPNDSSDASLGAASVFTAADVLAVLRERAWLAAEPSAEQQAWCEHAASMLGGHAADRAALADLLGLVFHYDAREIISRVESHVVLSRYAAREVLRQMALLLLDGAVLTSERFKEIVTALKDGMELRGRELFHPIRLALAGRAGEGELDRVILLLDEATALSFAVPVKSARERILEFCSALD
;
A
#
# COMPACT_ATOMS: atom_id res chain seq x y z
N MET A 1 -13.48 -28.73 -25.04
CA MET A 1 -13.98 -27.69 -24.13
C MET A 1 -12.85 -27.41 -23.15
N ALA A 2 -12.03 -26.39 -23.43
CA ALA A 2 -10.94 -25.98 -22.56
C ALA A 2 -11.48 -25.03 -21.48
N PRO A 3 -10.91 -25.02 -20.27
CA PRO A 3 -10.85 -23.81 -19.47
C PRO A 3 -9.53 -23.09 -19.74
N ASN A 4 -9.65 -21.81 -20.09
CA ASN A 4 -8.56 -20.85 -20.15
C ASN A 4 -7.91 -20.75 -18.77
N ASP A 5 -6.68 -21.24 -18.64
CA ASP A 5 -5.77 -20.86 -17.58
C ASP A 5 -5.10 -19.56 -18.02
N SER A 6 -5.69 -18.43 -17.65
CA SER A 6 -5.08 -17.10 -17.83
C SER A 6 -4.56 -16.63 -16.49
N SER A 7 -3.61 -17.40 -15.94
CA SER A 7 -2.82 -17.04 -14.78
C SER A 7 -1.44 -16.58 -15.25
N ASP A 8 -1.15 -15.32 -14.93
CA ASP A 8 0.17 -14.81 -14.58
C ASP A 8 1.21 -14.66 -15.70
N ALA A 9 1.09 -13.57 -16.45
CA ALA A 9 2.19 -13.01 -17.23
C ALA A 9 2.09 -11.48 -17.29
N SER A 10 2.12 -10.81 -16.14
CA SER A 10 2.66 -9.44 -16.12
C SER A 10 4.13 -9.55 -15.75
N LEU A 11 4.94 -9.92 -16.76
CA LEU A 11 6.38 -9.74 -16.72
C LEU A 11 6.62 -8.26 -16.40
N GLY A 12 7.16 -7.99 -15.20
CA GLY A 12 7.44 -6.64 -14.74
C GLY A 12 8.23 -5.89 -15.81
N ALA A 13 7.57 -4.95 -16.47
CA ALA A 13 8.25 -4.02 -17.34
C ALA A 13 9.30 -3.31 -16.47
N ALA A 14 10.55 -3.29 -16.94
CA ALA A 14 11.57 -2.46 -16.32
C ALA A 14 10.99 -1.06 -16.13
N SER A 15 11.06 -0.52 -14.91
CA SER A 15 10.46 0.78 -14.60
C SER A 15 10.94 1.81 -15.61
N VAL A 16 10.01 2.38 -16.38
CA VAL A 16 10.28 3.49 -17.29
C VAL A 16 10.53 4.78 -16.49
N PHE A 17 10.09 4.81 -15.23
CA PHE A 17 10.25 5.92 -14.32
C PHE A 17 11.54 5.82 -13.52
N THR A 18 12.11 6.97 -13.24
CA THR A 18 13.34 7.16 -12.46
C THR A 18 13.05 7.86 -11.13
N ALA A 19 14.05 7.91 -10.24
CA ALA A 19 13.96 8.74 -9.05
C ALA A 19 13.68 10.23 -9.34
N ALA A 20 14.17 10.74 -10.48
CA ALA A 20 13.90 12.13 -10.88
C ALA A 20 12.41 12.36 -11.16
N ASP A 21 11.71 11.38 -11.73
CA ASP A 21 10.26 11.46 -11.97
C ASP A 21 9.47 11.46 -10.67
N VAL A 22 9.84 10.60 -9.71
CA VAL A 22 9.25 10.56 -8.38
C VAL A 22 9.49 11.90 -7.66
N LEU A 23 10.73 12.39 -7.63
CA LEU A 23 11.07 13.69 -7.02
C LEU A 23 10.28 14.84 -7.65
N ALA A 24 10.08 14.84 -8.98
CA ALA A 24 9.28 15.85 -9.65
C ALA A 24 7.82 15.83 -9.15
N VAL A 25 7.22 14.64 -9.00
CA VAL A 25 5.88 14.49 -8.42
C VAL A 25 5.84 14.99 -6.98
N LEU A 26 6.81 14.59 -6.14
CA LEU A 26 6.85 15.02 -4.74
C LEU A 26 6.94 16.54 -4.60
N ARG A 27 7.73 17.21 -5.48
CA ARG A 27 7.84 18.68 -5.52
C ARG A 27 6.53 19.33 -5.95
N GLU A 28 5.89 18.84 -7.01
CA GLU A 28 4.61 19.37 -7.51
C GLU A 28 3.48 19.26 -6.47
N ARG A 29 3.48 18.19 -5.68
CA ARG A 29 2.50 17.95 -4.62
C ARG A 29 2.87 18.60 -3.28
N ALA A 30 3.99 19.32 -3.23
CA ALA A 30 4.55 19.94 -2.01
C ALA A 30 4.78 18.96 -0.85
N TRP A 31 5.17 17.71 -1.15
CA TRP A 31 5.53 16.68 -0.16
C TRP A 31 7.01 16.73 0.26
N LEU A 32 7.82 17.55 -0.41
CA LEU A 32 9.20 17.85 0.00
C LEU A 32 9.24 19.26 0.61
N ALA A 33 9.83 19.39 1.80
CA ALA A 33 9.95 20.67 2.50
C ALA A 33 11.13 21.51 1.99
N ALA A 34 12.15 20.84 1.45
CA ALA A 34 13.38 21.43 0.95
C ALA A 34 13.99 20.49 -0.12
N GLU A 35 15.25 20.72 -0.48
CA GLU A 35 16.00 19.76 -1.32
C GLU A 35 16.07 18.39 -0.63
N PRO A 36 15.88 17.29 -1.40
CA PRO A 36 15.81 15.96 -0.83
C PRO A 36 17.17 15.52 -0.28
N SER A 37 17.16 15.01 0.95
CA SER A 37 18.31 14.33 1.56
C SER A 37 18.70 13.07 0.77
N ALA A 38 19.89 12.53 1.03
CA ALA A 38 20.34 11.28 0.40
C ALA A 38 19.40 10.10 0.68
N GLU A 39 18.83 10.03 1.88
CA GLU A 39 17.86 9.00 2.26
C GLU A 39 16.53 9.15 1.49
N GLN A 40 16.05 10.39 1.31
CA GLN A 40 14.87 10.66 0.48
C GLN A 40 15.11 10.37 -1.01
N GLN A 41 16.32 10.61 -1.50
CA GLN A 41 16.70 10.24 -2.87
C GLN A 41 16.71 8.71 -3.04
N ALA A 42 17.31 7.97 -2.10
CA ALA A 42 17.29 6.51 -2.10
C ALA A 42 15.85 5.96 -2.03
N TRP A 43 14.99 6.55 -1.19
CA TRP A 43 13.58 6.20 -1.15
C TRP A 43 12.89 6.46 -2.50
N CYS A 44 13.20 7.56 -3.18
CA CYS A 44 12.64 7.86 -4.51
C CYS A 44 13.11 6.85 -5.57
N GLU A 45 14.36 6.40 -5.52
CA GLU A 45 14.87 5.31 -6.38
C GLU A 45 14.12 4.01 -6.14
N HIS A 46 13.93 3.65 -4.87
CA HIS A 46 13.18 2.46 -4.47
C HIS A 46 11.71 2.55 -4.90
N ALA A 47 11.05 3.69 -4.67
CA ALA A 47 9.67 3.93 -5.07
C ALA A 47 9.49 3.87 -6.60
N ALA A 48 10.44 4.43 -7.37
CA ALA A 48 10.41 4.33 -8.83
C ALA A 48 10.50 2.87 -9.29
N SER A 49 11.44 2.09 -8.73
CA SER A 49 11.59 0.65 -9.03
C SER A 49 10.32 -0.14 -8.73
N MET A 50 9.70 0.11 -7.57
CA MET A 50 8.50 -0.61 -7.13
C MET A 50 7.25 -0.23 -7.92
N LEU A 51 6.98 1.06 -8.08
CA LEU A 51 5.72 1.54 -8.65
C LEU A 51 5.78 1.69 -10.17
N GLY A 52 6.95 1.96 -10.74
CA GLY A 52 7.05 2.40 -12.13
C GLY A 52 6.68 1.33 -13.16
N GLY A 53 6.89 0.05 -12.87
CA GLY A 53 6.41 -1.06 -13.71
C GLY A 53 4.88 -1.25 -13.70
N HIS A 54 4.17 -0.56 -12.79
CA HIS A 54 2.72 -0.67 -12.57
C HIS A 54 1.96 0.61 -12.88
N ALA A 55 2.67 1.71 -13.12
CA ALA A 55 2.09 2.98 -13.54
C ALA A 55 2.05 3.03 -15.08
N ALA A 56 0.85 3.21 -15.64
CA ALA A 56 0.69 3.35 -17.09
C ALA A 56 1.30 4.65 -17.62
N ASP A 57 1.28 5.70 -16.81
CA ASP A 57 1.83 7.02 -17.11
C ASP A 57 2.24 7.74 -15.82
N ARG A 58 2.75 8.97 -15.96
CA ARG A 58 3.19 9.80 -14.83
C ARG A 58 2.03 10.15 -13.88
N ALA A 59 0.81 10.30 -14.39
CA ALA A 59 -0.35 10.61 -13.55
C ALA A 59 -0.71 9.40 -12.67
N ALA A 60 -0.69 8.19 -13.23
CA ALA A 60 -0.88 6.95 -12.49
C ALA A 60 0.21 6.74 -11.43
N LEU A 61 1.47 7.07 -11.73
CA LEU A 61 2.55 7.06 -10.74
C LEU A 61 2.28 8.06 -9.61
N ALA A 62 1.86 9.27 -9.95
CA ALA A 62 1.54 10.30 -8.96
C ALA A 62 0.35 9.91 -8.07
N ASP A 63 -0.64 9.21 -8.61
CA ASP A 63 -1.77 8.70 -7.85
C ASP A 63 -1.33 7.59 -6.88
N LEU A 64 -0.45 6.66 -7.30
CA LEU A 64 0.12 5.64 -6.41
C LEU A 64 0.96 6.25 -5.30
N LEU A 65 1.80 7.24 -5.61
CA LEU A 65 2.56 8.00 -4.60
C LEU A 65 1.63 8.73 -3.64
N GLY A 66 0.50 9.27 -4.13
CA GLY A 66 -0.52 9.91 -3.30
C GLY A 66 -1.05 9.02 -2.19
N LEU A 67 -1.13 7.70 -2.41
CA LEU A 67 -1.58 6.75 -1.39
C LEU A 67 -0.55 6.58 -0.25
N VAL A 68 0.73 6.91 -0.48
CA VAL A 68 1.77 6.94 0.56
C VAL A 68 1.64 8.21 1.42
N PHE A 69 1.40 9.36 0.82
CA PHE A 69 1.44 10.65 1.51
C PHE A 69 0.08 11.14 2.04
N HIS A 70 -1.03 10.63 1.52
CA HIS A 70 -2.38 10.99 1.96
C HIS A 70 -3.12 9.77 2.51
N TYR A 71 -3.44 9.80 3.79
CA TYR A 71 -4.20 8.74 4.44
C TYR A 71 -5.08 9.27 5.57
N ASP A 72 -6.39 9.02 5.45
CA ASP A 72 -7.40 9.26 6.48
C ASP A 72 -8.40 8.10 6.49
N ALA A 73 -8.42 7.32 7.58
CA ALA A 73 -9.28 6.14 7.66
C ALA A 73 -10.77 6.47 7.58
N ARG A 74 -11.20 7.61 8.14
CA ARG A 74 -12.62 8.02 8.14
C ARG A 74 -13.05 8.41 6.74
N GLU A 75 -12.21 9.15 6.03
CA GLU A 75 -12.42 9.48 4.62
C GLU A 75 -12.56 8.19 3.80
N ILE A 76 -11.64 7.23 3.97
CA ILE A 76 -11.67 5.96 3.24
C ILE A 76 -12.95 5.19 3.56
N ILE A 77 -13.30 5.00 4.84
CA ILE A 77 -14.47 4.22 5.26
C ILE A 77 -15.78 4.84 4.75
N SER A 78 -15.85 6.17 4.63
CA SER A 78 -17.05 6.87 4.14
C SER A 78 -17.37 6.63 2.66
N ARG A 79 -16.43 6.07 1.89
CA ARG A 79 -16.60 5.81 0.45
C ARG A 79 -17.47 4.58 0.21
N VAL A 80 -18.32 4.64 -0.82
CA VAL A 80 -19.23 3.54 -1.18
C VAL A 80 -18.45 2.26 -1.52
N GLU A 81 -17.32 2.39 -2.21
CA GLU A 81 -16.47 1.25 -2.59
C GLU A 81 -15.89 0.54 -1.38
N SER A 82 -15.58 1.28 -0.32
CA SER A 82 -15.09 0.73 0.96
C SER A 82 -16.14 -0.12 1.63
N HIS A 83 -17.40 0.34 1.66
CA HIS A 83 -18.51 -0.43 2.21
C HIS A 83 -18.70 -1.76 1.48
N VAL A 84 -18.56 -1.79 0.14
CA VAL A 84 -18.66 -3.03 -0.66
C VAL A 84 -17.60 -4.06 -0.27
N VAL A 85 -16.40 -3.61 0.09
CA VAL A 85 -15.31 -4.50 0.55
C VAL A 85 -15.57 -4.96 1.98
N LEU A 86 -15.97 -4.04 2.87
CA LEU A 86 -16.17 -4.29 4.28
C LEU A 86 -17.42 -5.14 4.58
N SER A 87 -18.41 -5.13 3.69
CA SER A 87 -19.61 -5.97 3.79
C SER A 87 -19.36 -7.43 3.38
N ARG A 88 -18.19 -7.75 2.81
CA ARG A 88 -17.85 -9.13 2.44
C ARG A 88 -17.61 -9.99 3.67
N TYR A 89 -17.86 -11.27 3.50
CA TYR A 89 -17.58 -12.27 4.51
C TYR A 89 -16.12 -12.14 5.01
N ALA A 90 -15.95 -12.18 6.33
CA ALA A 90 -14.66 -12.14 7.03
C ALA A 90 -13.78 -10.88 6.83
N ALA A 91 -14.22 -9.85 6.07
CA ALA A 91 -13.39 -8.67 5.81
C ALA A 91 -12.91 -7.97 7.09
N ARG A 92 -13.81 -7.77 8.06
CA ARG A 92 -13.47 -7.16 9.36
C ARG A 92 -12.56 -8.06 10.21
N GLU A 93 -12.71 -9.38 10.09
CA GLU A 93 -11.85 -10.33 10.81
C GLU A 93 -10.42 -10.33 10.23
N VAL A 94 -10.28 -10.25 8.90
CA VAL A 94 -8.96 -10.11 8.25
C VAL A 94 -8.24 -8.86 8.78
N LEU A 95 -8.96 -7.74 8.92
CA LEU A 95 -8.41 -6.50 9.45
C LEU A 95 -7.99 -6.62 10.91
N ARG A 96 -8.79 -7.28 11.75
CA ARG A 96 -8.42 -7.53 13.15
C ARG A 96 -7.17 -8.40 13.26
N GLN A 97 -7.08 -9.49 12.50
CA GLN A 97 -5.91 -10.37 12.51
C GLN A 97 -4.66 -9.65 11.96
N MET A 98 -4.82 -8.86 10.89
CA MET A 98 -3.75 -8.02 10.35
C MET A 98 -3.25 -7.02 11.41
N ALA A 99 -4.16 -6.37 12.14
CA ALA A 99 -3.81 -5.45 13.21
C ALA A 99 -2.98 -6.16 14.29
N LEU A 100 -3.42 -7.33 14.75
CA LEU A 100 -2.69 -8.12 15.76
C LEU A 100 -1.27 -8.47 15.32
N LEU A 101 -1.08 -8.86 14.06
CA LEU A 101 0.23 -9.23 13.52
C LEU A 101 1.17 -8.03 13.30
N LEU A 102 0.63 -6.81 13.22
CA LEU A 102 1.38 -5.55 13.13
C LEU A 102 1.62 -4.88 14.50
N LEU A 103 1.04 -5.40 15.59
CA LEU A 103 1.17 -4.78 16.92
C LEU A 103 2.58 -4.85 17.50
N ASP A 104 3.39 -5.84 17.09
CA ASP A 104 4.76 -6.03 17.58
C ASP A 104 5.71 -4.86 17.23
N GLY A 105 5.29 -3.97 16.33
CA GLY A 105 6.00 -2.74 16.01
C GLY A 105 7.21 -2.92 15.11
N ALA A 106 7.40 -4.13 14.55
CA ALA A 106 8.44 -4.34 13.55
C ALA A 106 8.12 -3.59 12.26
N VAL A 107 9.15 -3.03 11.61
CA VAL A 107 9.05 -2.39 10.30
C VAL A 107 8.50 -3.38 9.28
N LEU A 108 7.52 -2.96 8.49
CA LEU A 108 6.90 -3.80 7.48
C LEU A 108 7.77 -3.92 6.22
N THR A 109 8.68 -4.88 6.21
CA THR A 109 9.46 -5.26 5.01
C THR A 109 8.69 -6.22 4.10
N SER A 110 9.20 -6.49 2.90
CA SER A 110 8.65 -7.47 1.97
C SER A 110 8.57 -8.88 2.57
N GLU A 111 9.61 -9.30 3.30
CA GLU A 111 9.68 -10.58 4.01
C GLU A 111 8.63 -10.62 5.10
N ARG A 112 8.54 -9.56 5.91
CA ARG A 112 7.57 -9.48 6.99
C ARG A 112 6.13 -9.47 6.47
N PHE A 113 5.85 -8.74 5.41
CA PHE A 113 4.53 -8.72 4.78
C PHE A 113 4.16 -10.12 4.25
N LYS A 114 5.12 -10.84 3.64
CA LYS A 114 4.91 -12.23 3.20
C LYS A 114 4.63 -13.18 4.36
N GLU A 115 5.35 -13.05 5.48
CA GLU A 115 5.09 -13.83 6.71
C GLU A 115 3.68 -13.58 7.24
N ILE A 116 3.28 -12.31 7.37
CA ILE A 116 1.94 -11.91 7.83
C ILE A 116 0.86 -12.48 6.90
N VAL A 117 1.01 -12.32 5.59
CA VAL A 117 0.05 -12.86 4.61
C VAL A 117 -0.03 -14.39 4.70
N THR A 118 1.08 -15.07 4.96
CA THR A 118 1.11 -16.53 5.12
C THR A 118 0.37 -16.95 6.40
N ALA A 119 0.63 -16.28 7.52
CA ALA A 119 -0.07 -16.51 8.78
C ALA A 119 -1.59 -16.29 8.66
N LEU A 120 -2.02 -15.24 7.96
CA LEU A 120 -3.45 -14.99 7.69
C LEU A 120 -4.07 -16.10 6.82
N LYS A 121 -3.35 -16.53 5.78
CA LYS A 121 -3.80 -17.63 4.91
C LYS A 121 -3.98 -18.94 5.68
N ASP A 122 -3.08 -19.24 6.59
CA ASP A 122 -3.11 -20.48 7.37
C ASP A 122 -4.19 -20.44 8.47
N GLY A 123 -4.46 -19.25 9.04
CA GLY A 123 -5.44 -19.07 10.10
C GLY A 123 -6.90 -18.93 9.65
N MET A 124 -7.17 -18.53 8.40
CA MET A 124 -8.52 -18.11 7.97
C MET A 124 -9.08 -18.87 6.76
N GLU A 125 -8.30 -19.75 6.12
CA GLU A 125 -8.65 -20.41 4.84
C GLU A 125 -9.05 -19.46 3.68
N LEU A 126 -8.80 -18.15 3.82
CA LEU A 126 -9.13 -17.14 2.80
C LEU A 126 -8.02 -16.99 1.76
N ARG A 127 -8.39 -16.73 0.49
CA ARG A 127 -7.44 -16.55 -0.63
C ARG A 127 -7.88 -15.42 -1.56
N GLY A 128 -6.94 -14.94 -2.37
CA GLY A 128 -7.23 -13.95 -3.41
C GLY A 128 -7.90 -12.68 -2.86
N ARG A 129 -8.97 -12.24 -3.52
CA ARG A 129 -9.63 -10.95 -3.22
C ARG A 129 -10.21 -10.85 -1.82
N GLU A 130 -10.66 -11.97 -1.24
CA GLU A 130 -11.25 -12.00 0.11
C GLU A 130 -10.22 -11.65 1.19
N LEU A 131 -8.97 -12.07 0.98
CA LEU A 131 -7.86 -11.75 1.88
C LEU A 131 -7.26 -10.37 1.56
N PHE A 132 -6.95 -10.10 0.29
CA PHE A 132 -6.14 -8.94 -0.08
C PHE A 132 -6.92 -7.62 -0.16
N HIS A 133 -8.20 -7.64 -0.57
CA HIS A 133 -8.94 -6.37 -0.71
C HIS A 133 -9.11 -5.64 0.63
N PRO A 134 -9.47 -6.31 1.75
CA PRO A 134 -9.52 -5.65 3.05
C PRO A 134 -8.16 -5.07 3.45
N ILE A 135 -7.08 -5.84 3.31
CA ILE A 135 -5.71 -5.39 3.66
C ILE A 135 -5.33 -4.14 2.86
N ARG A 136 -5.50 -4.16 1.54
CA ARG A 136 -5.20 -3.04 0.65
C ARG A 136 -6.07 -1.83 0.94
N LEU A 137 -7.36 -2.04 1.21
CA LEU A 137 -8.26 -0.97 1.60
C LEU A 137 -7.76 -0.27 2.87
N ALA A 138 -7.44 -1.04 3.91
CA ALA A 138 -7.01 -0.48 5.18
C ALA A 138 -5.64 0.16 5.12
N LEU A 139 -4.67 -0.39 4.38
CA LEU A 139 -3.29 0.10 4.39
C LEU A 139 -2.97 1.07 3.25
N ALA A 140 -3.54 0.86 2.06
CA ALA A 140 -3.32 1.72 0.88
C ALA A 140 -4.48 2.69 0.60
N GLY A 141 -5.60 2.59 1.33
CA GLY A 141 -6.73 3.52 1.23
C GLY A 141 -7.71 3.26 0.09
N ARG A 142 -7.54 2.17 -0.65
CA ARG A 142 -8.51 1.65 -1.62
C ARG A 142 -8.30 0.15 -1.82
N ALA A 143 -9.34 -0.56 -2.25
CA ALA A 143 -9.16 -1.91 -2.77
C ALA A 143 -8.64 -1.87 -4.22
N GLY A 144 -7.90 -2.90 -4.61
CA GLY A 144 -7.27 -2.96 -5.93
C GLY A 144 -6.38 -4.18 -6.05
N GLU A 145 -5.51 -4.17 -7.05
CA GLU A 145 -4.67 -5.31 -7.42
C GLU A 145 -3.26 -5.19 -6.76
N GLY A 146 -2.31 -6.01 -7.21
CA GLY A 146 -1.00 -6.19 -6.55
C GLY A 146 -0.10 -4.95 -6.49
N GLU A 147 -0.37 -3.92 -7.29
CA GLU A 147 0.34 -2.63 -7.21
C GLU A 147 0.19 -1.97 -5.84
N LEU A 148 -0.93 -2.20 -5.15
CA LEU A 148 -1.17 -1.63 -3.83
C LEU A 148 -0.31 -2.28 -2.75
N ASP A 149 0.10 -3.54 -2.93
CA ASP A 149 1.03 -4.20 -2.01
C ASP A 149 2.38 -3.46 -2.01
N ARG A 150 2.77 -2.89 -3.17
CA ARG A 150 4.01 -2.10 -3.29
C ARG A 150 3.91 -0.74 -2.62
N VAL A 151 2.74 -0.10 -2.69
CA VAL A 151 2.45 1.12 -1.92
C VAL A 151 2.59 0.84 -0.42
N ILE A 152 2.06 -0.28 0.06
CA ILE A 152 2.13 -0.69 1.47
C ILE A 152 3.59 -0.86 1.93
N LEU A 153 4.43 -1.48 1.09
CA LEU A 153 5.84 -1.73 1.40
C LEU A 153 6.70 -0.45 1.43
N LEU A 154 6.21 0.67 0.91
CA LEU A 154 6.93 1.96 0.94
C LEU A 154 6.59 2.79 2.19
N LEU A 155 5.56 2.41 2.96
CA LEU A 155 5.01 3.23 4.05
C LEU A 155 5.98 3.43 5.20
N ASP A 156 6.51 2.34 5.74
CA ASP A 156 7.32 2.41 6.95
C ASP A 156 8.69 3.06 6.68
N GLU A 157 9.27 2.81 5.50
CA GLU A 157 10.47 3.51 5.04
C GLU A 157 10.19 5.02 4.93
N ALA A 158 9.08 5.42 4.32
CA ALA A 158 8.71 6.83 4.20
C ALA A 158 8.42 7.49 5.55
N THR A 159 7.88 6.74 6.52
CA THR A 159 7.58 7.22 7.88
C THR A 159 8.84 7.61 8.64
N ALA A 160 9.97 6.95 8.37
CA ALA A 160 11.25 7.28 8.98
C ALA A 160 11.88 8.57 8.42
N LEU A 161 11.37 9.10 7.31
CA LEU A 161 11.95 10.24 6.59
C LEU A 161 11.21 11.55 6.87
N SER A 162 11.96 12.66 6.81
CA SER A 162 11.44 14.00 7.05
C SER A 162 10.82 14.62 5.78
N PHE A 163 9.64 14.14 5.39
CA PHE A 163 8.83 14.78 4.34
C PHE A 163 8.04 15.98 4.88
N ALA A 164 7.51 16.82 3.98
CA ALA A 164 6.71 17.99 4.36
C ALA A 164 5.37 17.61 5.01
N VAL A 165 4.86 16.43 4.67
CA VAL A 165 3.67 15.83 5.29
C VAL A 165 4.09 14.56 6.03
N PRO A 166 3.60 14.33 7.25
CA PRO A 166 3.91 13.11 7.97
C PRO A 166 3.27 11.91 7.26
N VAL A 167 4.08 10.89 6.99
CA VAL A 167 3.60 9.61 6.47
C VAL A 167 3.27 8.69 7.64
N LYS A 168 2.14 7.98 7.55
CA LYS A 168 1.72 6.96 8.52
C LYS A 168 2.25 5.59 8.11
N SER A 169 2.89 4.90 9.05
CA SER A 169 3.31 3.50 8.92
C SER A 169 2.13 2.55 8.73
N ALA A 170 2.38 1.34 8.26
CA ALA A 170 1.35 0.31 8.13
C ALA A 170 0.65 0.02 9.47
N ARG A 171 1.41 0.03 10.58
CA ARG A 171 0.88 -0.12 11.93
C ARG A 171 -0.06 1.03 12.33
N GLU A 172 0.34 2.27 12.09
CA GLU A 172 -0.53 3.42 12.39
C GLU A 172 -1.80 3.39 11.57
N ARG A 173 -1.70 3.09 10.27
CA ARG A 173 -2.86 3.00 9.37
C ARG A 173 -3.84 1.91 9.79
N ILE A 174 -3.38 0.69 10.09
CA ILE A 174 -4.31 -0.38 10.49
C ILE A 174 -5.01 -0.08 11.81
N LEU A 175 -4.31 0.53 12.77
CA LEU A 175 -4.89 0.90 14.06
C LEU A 175 -5.92 2.02 13.91
N GLU A 176 -5.60 3.05 13.13
CA GLU A 176 -6.54 4.12 12.78
C GLU A 176 -7.77 3.57 12.06
N PHE A 177 -7.57 2.66 11.10
CA PHE A 177 -8.65 2.04 10.34
C PHE A 177 -9.57 1.20 11.22
N CYS A 178 -9.01 0.32 12.07
CA CYS A 178 -9.79 -0.45 13.02
C CYS A 178 -10.55 0.45 14.00
N SER A 179 -9.92 1.52 14.51
CA SER A 179 -10.57 2.46 15.43
C SER A 179 -11.71 3.25 14.79
N ALA A 180 -11.67 3.46 13.47
CA ALA A 180 -12.73 4.13 12.72
C ALA A 180 -13.85 3.19 12.25
N LEU A 181 -13.64 1.87 12.35
CA LEU A 181 -14.66 0.84 12.06
C LEU A 181 -15.52 0.47 13.27
N ASP A 182 -15.02 0.72 14.48
CA ASP A 182 -15.72 0.48 15.75
C ASP A 182 -16.82 1.54 15.99
#